data_AF-A0A3M0XWE2-F1
#
_entry.id   AF-A0A3M0XWE2-F1
#
_cell.length_a   1.000
_cell.length_b   1.000
_cell.length_c   1.000
_cell.angle_alpha   90.00
_cell.angle_beta   90.00
_cell.angle_gamma   90.00
#
_symmetry.space_group_name_H-M   'P 1'
#
loop_
_entity.id
_entity.type
_entity.pdbx_description
1 polymer ?
#
loop_
_entity_poly.entity_id
_entity_poly.type
_entity_poly.pdbx_seq_one_letter_code
_entity_poly.pdbx_strand_id
1 'polypeptide(L)'
;MKSDSFAVGGVLVARVSKEAKAQTHERIVVRASRLFREKGVEGISVSDIMAAAKLTHGGFYRHFSSKDELAAAAIGRAIDDTIRKLEEESACLGAEAAVAAYFNRYLSAEHVAAADRGCVIAALASEAARGVSPIREALARGAERIIAALARGISGEPTESRRKATAAFATLVGTLLLARSAGSRRAIDDVLAAGREAVELCVSRTAP
;
A
#
# COMPACT_ATOMS: atom_id res chain seq x y z
N MET A 1 2.43 11.19 55.96
CA MET A 1 2.66 11.23 54.49
C MET A 1 2.76 9.82 53.96
N LYS A 2 1.62 9.22 53.57
CA LYS A 2 1.52 7.93 52.87
C LYS A 2 0.46 8.09 51.80
N SER A 3 0.85 8.48 50.59
CA SER A 3 0.03 8.38 49.37
C SER A 3 0.74 9.15 48.26
N ASP A 4 1.52 8.45 47.43
CA ASP A 4 1.90 8.90 46.08
C ASP A 4 2.50 7.76 45.24
N SER A 5 2.96 6.67 45.87
CA SER A 5 3.56 5.54 45.16
C SER A 5 2.58 4.64 44.37
N PHE A 6 1.27 4.68 44.64
CA PHE A 6 0.29 3.78 43.97
C PHE A 6 -0.26 4.35 42.65
N ALA A 7 -0.35 5.67 42.50
CA ALA A 7 -0.88 6.29 41.29
C ALA A 7 0.09 6.19 40.10
N VAL A 8 1.39 6.27 40.35
CA VAL A 8 2.44 6.16 39.32
C VAL A 8 2.50 4.76 38.71
N GLY A 9 2.28 3.71 39.52
CA GLY A 9 2.25 2.32 39.05
C GLY A 9 1.05 1.99 38.14
N GLY A 10 -0.14 2.50 38.46
CA GLY A 10 -1.35 2.29 37.65
C GLY A 10 -1.29 2.97 36.28
N VAL A 11 -0.71 4.17 36.21
CA VAL A 11 -0.51 4.90 34.95
C VAL A 11 0.54 4.21 34.06
N LEU A 12 1.61 3.68 34.64
CA LEU A 12 2.65 2.95 33.90
C LEU A 12 2.11 1.63 33.31
N VAL A 13 1.38 0.84 34.10
CA VAL A 13 0.77 -0.44 33.64
C VAL A 13 -0.31 -0.20 32.58
N ALA A 14 -1.11 0.86 32.72
CA ALA A 14 -2.10 1.24 31.70
C ALA A 14 -1.46 1.70 30.38
N ARG A 15 -0.31 2.38 30.43
CA ARG A 15 0.46 2.77 29.23
C ARG A 15 1.07 1.57 28.53
N VAL A 16 1.76 0.69 29.27
CA VAL A 16 2.36 -0.55 28.75
C VAL A 16 1.31 -1.46 28.11
N SER A 17 0.11 -1.57 28.70
CA SER A 17 -0.98 -2.38 28.12
C SER A 17 -1.60 -1.77 26.85
N LYS A 18 -1.70 -0.43 26.76
CA LYS A 18 -2.12 0.25 25.51
C LYS A 18 -1.11 0.05 24.39
N GLU A 19 0.17 0.18 24.68
CA GLU A 19 1.25 -0.07 23.71
C GLU A 19 1.27 -1.54 23.25
N ALA A 20 1.13 -2.49 24.17
CA ALA A 20 1.04 -3.91 23.82
C ALA A 20 -0.18 -4.21 22.92
N LYS A 21 -1.33 -3.57 23.18
CA LYS A 21 -2.52 -3.67 22.33
C LYS A 21 -2.27 -3.08 20.93
N ALA A 22 -1.63 -1.92 20.85
CA ALA A 22 -1.27 -1.28 19.58
C ALA A 22 -0.29 -2.12 18.76
N GLN A 23 0.76 -2.66 19.39
CA GLN A 23 1.72 -3.57 18.74
C GLN A 23 1.04 -4.85 18.22
N THR A 24 0.09 -5.39 18.98
CA THR A 24 -0.68 -6.57 18.56
C THR A 24 -1.59 -6.24 17.39
N HIS A 25 -2.31 -5.10 17.45
CA HIS A 25 -3.14 -4.60 16.36
C HIS A 25 -2.31 -4.45 15.08
N GLU A 26 -1.17 -3.77 15.17
CA GLU A 26 -0.25 -3.55 14.08
C GLU A 26 0.29 -4.86 13.48
N ARG A 27 0.62 -5.85 14.32
CA ARG A 27 1.03 -7.18 13.86
C ARG A 27 -0.06 -7.86 13.03
N ILE A 28 -1.33 -7.73 13.42
CA ILE A 28 -2.46 -8.26 12.65
C ILE A 28 -2.53 -7.54 11.30
N VAL A 29 -2.49 -6.20 11.30
CA VAL A 29 -2.55 -5.38 10.06
C VAL A 29 -1.42 -5.72 9.09
N VAL A 30 -0.17 -5.85 9.57
CA VAL A 30 0.98 -6.24 8.74
C VAL A 30 0.77 -7.59 8.07
N ARG A 31 0.31 -8.58 8.82
CA ARG A 31 0.09 -9.94 8.31
C ARG A 31 -1.07 -9.99 7.33
N ALA A 32 -2.19 -9.35 7.67
CA ALA A 32 -3.35 -9.23 6.81
C ALA A 32 -3.01 -8.52 5.50
N SER A 33 -2.22 -7.45 5.54
CA SER A 33 -1.78 -6.71 4.36
C SER A 33 -1.08 -7.60 3.35
N ARG A 34 -0.16 -8.47 3.78
CA ARG A 34 0.51 -9.43 2.89
C ARG A 34 -0.45 -10.50 2.36
N LEU A 35 -1.20 -11.12 3.26
CA LEU A 35 -2.10 -12.22 2.92
C LEU A 35 -3.22 -11.79 1.97
N PHE A 36 -3.78 -10.59 2.13
CA PHE A 36 -4.79 -10.07 1.21
C PHE A 36 -4.21 -9.81 -0.18
N ARG A 37 -2.99 -9.28 -0.33
CA ARG A 37 -2.39 -9.12 -1.66
C ARG A 37 -2.08 -10.47 -2.34
N GLU A 38 -1.71 -11.47 -1.55
CA GLU A 38 -1.35 -12.80 -2.05
C GLU A 38 -2.56 -13.64 -2.43
N LYS A 39 -3.62 -13.61 -1.62
CA LYS A 39 -4.76 -14.56 -1.70
C LYS A 39 -6.09 -13.89 -2.02
N GLY A 40 -6.12 -12.56 -2.13
CA GLY A 40 -7.34 -11.78 -2.17
C GLY A 40 -8.00 -11.66 -0.79
N VAL A 41 -8.98 -10.76 -0.66
CA VAL A 41 -9.74 -10.62 0.58
C VAL A 41 -10.59 -11.85 0.79
N GLU A 42 -11.36 -12.28 -0.22
CA GLU A 42 -12.23 -13.45 -0.10
C GLU A 42 -11.47 -14.78 0.08
N GLY A 43 -10.27 -14.92 -0.49
CA GLY A 43 -9.51 -16.17 -0.49
C GLY A 43 -8.78 -16.52 0.81
N ILE A 44 -8.92 -15.73 1.89
CA ILE A 44 -8.28 -16.00 3.18
C ILE A 44 -9.24 -15.81 4.36
N SER A 45 -9.26 -16.72 5.33
CA SER A 45 -10.14 -16.60 6.51
C SER A 45 -9.54 -15.70 7.60
N VAL A 46 -10.38 -15.12 8.45
CA VAL A 46 -9.92 -14.41 9.67
C VAL A 46 -9.08 -15.34 10.56
N SER A 47 -9.47 -16.61 10.67
CA SER A 47 -8.74 -17.60 11.46
C SER A 47 -7.29 -17.78 10.97
N ASP A 48 -7.10 -17.90 9.66
CA ASP A 48 -5.77 -18.06 9.06
C ASP A 48 -4.89 -16.81 9.27
N ILE A 49 -5.47 -15.62 9.15
CA ILE A 49 -4.76 -14.35 9.41
C ILE A 49 -4.31 -14.29 10.87
N MET A 50 -5.22 -14.63 11.80
CA MET A 50 -4.92 -14.62 13.24
C MET A 50 -3.85 -15.67 13.59
N ALA A 51 -3.92 -16.86 13.01
CA ALA A 51 -2.88 -17.88 13.15
C ALA A 51 -1.52 -17.38 12.63
N ALA A 52 -1.47 -16.72 11.46
CA ALA A 52 -0.25 -16.11 10.92
C ALA A 52 0.30 -14.95 11.80
N ALA A 53 -0.58 -14.30 12.58
CA ALA A 53 -0.22 -13.30 13.59
C ALA A 53 0.12 -13.90 14.96
N LYS A 54 0.09 -15.24 15.10
CA LYS A 54 0.27 -15.99 16.35
C LYS A 54 -0.74 -15.61 17.43
N LEU A 55 -2.01 -15.47 17.04
CA LEU A 55 -3.11 -15.07 17.89
C LEU A 55 -4.31 -16.02 17.71
N THR A 56 -5.18 -16.07 18.72
CA THR A 56 -6.41 -16.86 18.64
C THR A 56 -7.48 -16.15 17.81
N HIS A 57 -8.40 -16.91 17.22
CA HIS A 57 -9.56 -16.37 16.51
C HIS A 57 -10.37 -15.39 17.38
N GLY A 58 -10.63 -15.75 18.65
CA GLY A 58 -11.36 -14.87 19.58
C GLY A 58 -10.66 -13.54 19.90
N GLY A 59 -9.35 -13.45 19.69
CA GLY A 59 -8.61 -12.20 19.84
C GLY A 59 -8.95 -11.16 18.76
N PHE A 60 -9.48 -11.58 17.61
CA PHE A 60 -9.76 -10.71 16.46
C PHE A 60 -10.75 -9.60 16.83
N TYR A 61 -11.84 -9.97 17.50
CA TYR A 61 -12.92 -9.06 17.88
C TYR A 61 -12.52 -8.03 18.95
N ARG A 62 -11.31 -8.12 19.51
CA ARG A 62 -10.74 -7.06 20.36
C ARG A 62 -10.08 -5.92 19.57
N HIS A 63 -9.85 -6.14 18.28
CA HIS A 63 -9.11 -5.25 17.38
C HIS A 63 -9.93 -4.78 16.18
N PHE A 64 -10.83 -5.62 15.64
CA PHE A 64 -11.63 -5.33 14.46
C PHE A 64 -13.05 -5.88 14.64
N SER A 65 -14.03 -5.14 14.13
CA SER A 65 -15.43 -5.55 14.09
C SER A 65 -15.75 -6.47 12.91
N SER A 66 -14.99 -6.36 11.82
CA SER A 66 -15.20 -7.15 10.60
C SER A 66 -13.90 -7.36 9.82
N LYS A 67 -13.92 -8.35 8.91
CA LYS A 67 -12.81 -8.62 7.99
C LYS A 67 -12.59 -7.46 7.02
N ASP A 68 -13.65 -6.78 6.61
CA ASP A 68 -13.59 -5.59 5.75
C ASP A 68 -12.89 -4.41 6.45
N GLU A 69 -13.13 -4.22 7.75
CA GLU A 69 -12.42 -3.21 8.55
C GLU A 69 -10.91 -3.53 8.60
N LEU A 70 -10.56 -4.79 8.84
CA LEU A 70 -9.18 -5.24 8.78
C LEU A 70 -8.57 -5.04 7.39
N ALA A 71 -9.30 -5.35 6.32
CA ALA A 71 -8.85 -5.13 4.95
C ALA A 71 -8.60 -3.66 4.65
N ALA A 72 -9.53 -2.77 5.04
CA ALA A 72 -9.35 -1.33 4.90
C ALA A 72 -8.12 -0.82 5.65
N ALA A 73 -7.90 -1.27 6.90
CA ALA A 73 -6.70 -0.92 7.68
C ALA A 73 -5.41 -1.44 7.02
N ALA A 74 -5.43 -2.68 6.53
CA ALA A 74 -4.30 -3.31 5.86
C ALA A 74 -3.94 -2.64 4.52
N ILE A 75 -4.94 -2.13 3.79
CA ILE A 75 -4.77 -1.30 2.60
C ILE A 75 -4.20 0.06 2.98
N GLY A 76 -4.79 0.75 3.95
CA GLY A 76 -4.31 2.05 4.42
C GLY A 76 -2.84 2.00 4.80
N ARG A 77 -2.47 0.98 5.58
CA ARG A 77 -1.08 0.73 5.97
C ARG A 77 -0.13 0.49 4.79
N ALA A 78 -0.57 -0.26 3.78
CA ALA A 78 0.21 -0.50 2.57
C ALA A 78 0.52 0.79 1.80
N ILE A 79 -0.49 1.66 1.72
CA ILE A 79 -0.39 2.96 1.08
C ILE A 79 0.54 3.87 1.89
N ASP A 80 0.41 3.88 3.21
CA ASP A 80 1.28 4.66 4.11
C ASP A 80 2.75 4.24 3.96
N ASP A 81 3.04 2.94 3.94
CA ASP A 81 4.40 2.42 3.72
C ASP A 81 4.95 2.87 2.34
N THR A 82 4.10 2.91 1.31
CA THR A 82 4.47 3.35 -0.04
C THR A 82 4.80 4.84 -0.07
N ILE A 83 3.94 5.67 0.53
CA ILE A 83 4.10 7.13 0.57
C ILE A 83 5.30 7.51 1.42
N ARG A 84 5.45 6.91 2.61
CA ARG A 84 6.59 7.15 3.49
C ARG A 84 7.91 6.87 2.79
N LYS A 85 8.01 5.74 2.08
CA LYS A 85 9.22 5.42 1.30
C LYS A 85 9.51 6.47 0.22
N LEU A 86 8.48 6.91 -0.51
CA LEU A 86 8.65 7.96 -1.53
C LEU A 86 9.06 9.29 -0.91
N GLU A 87 8.56 9.64 0.27
CA GLU A 87 8.92 10.85 1.01
C GLU A 87 10.34 10.80 1.56
N GLU A 88 10.76 9.67 2.12
CA GLU A 88 12.15 9.41 2.54
C GLU A 88 13.11 9.54 1.35
N GLU A 89 12.79 8.91 0.21
CA GLU A 89 13.56 9.02 -1.04
C GLU A 89 13.59 10.46 -1.56
N SER A 90 12.46 11.19 -1.48
CA SER A 90 12.36 12.59 -1.91
C SER A 90 13.21 13.52 -1.04
N ALA A 91 13.26 13.28 0.27
CA ALA A 91 14.09 14.04 1.20
C ALA A 91 15.59 13.81 0.96
N CYS A 92 15.97 12.62 0.47
CA CYS A 92 17.36 12.26 0.22
C CYS A 92 17.86 12.65 -1.18
N LEU A 93 17.02 12.49 -2.21
CA LEU A 93 17.42 12.58 -3.63
C LEU A 93 16.79 13.79 -4.36
N GLY A 94 15.79 14.43 -3.77
CA GLY A 94 14.89 15.36 -4.44
C GLY A 94 13.67 14.65 -5.05
N ALA A 95 12.55 15.37 -5.14
CA ALA A 95 11.25 14.78 -5.51
C ALA A 95 11.23 14.15 -6.91
N GLU A 96 11.85 14.79 -7.91
CA GLU A 96 11.91 14.30 -9.29
C GLU A 96 12.68 12.96 -9.36
N ALA A 97 13.88 12.91 -8.77
CA ALA A 97 14.69 11.70 -8.73
C ALA A 97 14.01 10.57 -7.95
N ALA A 98 13.31 10.88 -6.86
CA ALA A 98 12.56 9.90 -6.07
C ALA A 98 11.38 9.31 -6.86
N VAL A 99 10.64 10.12 -7.62
CA VAL A 99 9.56 9.63 -8.50
C VAL A 99 10.11 8.76 -9.62
N ALA A 100 11.22 9.14 -10.25
CA ALA A 100 11.89 8.30 -11.24
C ALA A 100 12.35 6.96 -10.65
N ALA A 101 12.96 6.97 -9.45
CA ALA A 101 13.34 5.76 -8.72
C ALA A 101 12.13 4.88 -8.38
N TYR A 102 11.00 5.50 -7.99
CA TYR A 102 9.74 4.80 -7.77
C TYR A 102 9.25 4.09 -9.03
N PHE A 103 9.24 4.76 -10.20
CA PHE A 103 8.83 4.15 -11.47
C PHE A 103 9.70 2.96 -11.85
N ASN A 104 11.03 3.10 -11.75
CA ASN A 104 11.98 2.03 -12.04
C ASN A 104 11.77 0.81 -11.14
N ARG A 105 11.60 1.04 -9.83
CA ARG A 105 11.31 -0.03 -8.87
C ARG A 105 9.94 -0.66 -9.14
N TYR A 106 8.95 0.14 -9.49
CA TYR A 106 7.60 -0.35 -9.76
C TYR A 106 7.57 -1.26 -11.00
N LEU A 107 8.32 -0.94 -12.05
CA LEU A 107 8.38 -1.71 -13.30
C LEU A 107 9.56 -2.71 -13.32
N SER A 108 9.89 -3.29 -12.17
CA SER A 108 10.96 -4.28 -12.02
C SER A 108 10.41 -5.71 -12.02
N ALA A 109 11.23 -6.67 -12.45
CA ALA A 109 10.90 -8.10 -12.35
C ALA A 109 10.68 -8.53 -10.89
N GLU A 110 11.38 -7.91 -9.94
CA GLU A 110 11.16 -8.15 -8.50
C GLU A 110 9.73 -7.78 -8.10
N HIS A 111 9.21 -6.64 -8.54
CA HIS A 111 7.84 -6.22 -8.22
C HIS A 111 6.78 -7.09 -8.89
N VAL A 112 7.05 -7.57 -10.12
CA VAL A 112 6.20 -8.56 -10.79
C VAL A 112 6.08 -9.82 -9.94
N ALA A 113 7.21 -10.36 -9.47
CA ALA A 113 7.27 -11.57 -8.65
C ALA A 113 6.72 -11.39 -7.22
N ALA A 114 6.79 -10.19 -6.65
CA ALA A 114 6.36 -9.89 -5.29
C ALA A 114 4.84 -9.64 -5.19
N ALA A 115 4.02 -10.68 -5.44
CA ALA A 115 2.57 -10.59 -5.33
C ALA A 115 2.10 -10.18 -3.91
N ASP A 116 2.78 -10.62 -2.85
CA ASP A 116 2.42 -10.37 -1.45
C ASP A 116 2.85 -8.99 -0.91
N ARG A 117 3.86 -8.36 -1.53
CA ARG A 117 4.49 -7.10 -1.06
C ARG A 117 4.46 -5.96 -2.07
N GLY A 118 3.89 -6.19 -3.25
CA GLY A 118 3.77 -5.19 -4.30
C GLY A 118 2.62 -4.20 -4.13
N CYS A 119 2.19 -3.61 -5.23
CA CYS A 119 1.12 -2.62 -5.26
C CYS A 119 -0.21 -3.24 -4.78
N VAL A 120 -0.72 -2.73 -3.67
CA VAL A 120 -2.00 -3.18 -3.09
C VAL A 120 -3.19 -2.87 -4.01
N ILE A 121 -3.12 -1.78 -4.78
CA ILE A 121 -4.17 -1.40 -5.72
C ILE A 121 -4.21 -2.39 -6.89
N ALA A 122 -3.06 -2.74 -7.46
CA ALA A 122 -3.00 -3.76 -8.51
C ALA A 122 -3.50 -5.13 -8.01
N ALA A 123 -3.28 -5.47 -6.74
CA ALA A 123 -3.72 -6.73 -6.17
C ALA A 123 -5.23 -6.80 -5.90
N LEU A 124 -5.84 -5.69 -5.44
CA LEU A 124 -7.21 -5.72 -4.86
C LEU A 124 -8.25 -4.87 -5.61
N ALA A 125 -7.87 -4.10 -6.64
CA ALA A 125 -8.81 -3.22 -7.35
C ALA A 125 -10.01 -3.97 -7.96
N SER A 126 -9.80 -5.19 -8.45
CA SER A 126 -10.87 -6.02 -9.04
C SER A 126 -11.91 -6.48 -8.01
N GLU A 127 -11.50 -6.70 -6.75
CA GLU A 127 -12.41 -7.05 -5.65
C GLU A 127 -13.27 -5.84 -5.22
N ALA A 128 -12.75 -4.62 -5.39
CA ALA A 128 -13.46 -3.38 -5.11
C ALA A 128 -14.41 -2.92 -6.23
N ALA A 129 -14.45 -3.60 -7.37
CA ALA A 129 -15.25 -3.19 -8.51
C ALA A 129 -16.78 -3.34 -8.27
N ARG A 130 -17.20 -4.08 -7.24
CA ARG A 130 -18.61 -4.38 -6.97
C ARG A 130 -19.11 -3.57 -5.76
N GLY A 131 -19.94 -2.55 -6.01
CA GLY A 131 -20.65 -1.80 -4.97
C GLY A 131 -19.80 -0.88 -4.10
N VAL A 132 -20.37 -0.39 -3.00
CA VAL A 132 -19.68 0.44 -1.99
C VAL A 132 -19.24 -0.46 -0.84
N SER A 133 -17.96 -0.45 -0.50
CA SER A 133 -17.39 -1.20 0.63
C SER A 133 -16.24 -0.43 1.27
N PRO A 134 -15.88 -0.72 2.54
CA PRO A 134 -14.70 -0.13 3.19
C PRO A 134 -13.41 -0.33 2.38
N ILE A 135 -13.33 -1.46 1.67
CA ILE A 135 -12.21 -1.82 0.78
C ILE A 135 -12.14 -0.86 -0.41
N ARG A 136 -13.26 -0.65 -1.12
CA ARG A 136 -13.32 0.28 -2.27
C ARG A 136 -12.93 1.69 -1.85
N GLU A 137 -13.44 2.15 -0.73
CA GLU A 137 -13.11 3.47 -0.21
C GLU A 137 -11.63 3.60 0.18
N ALA A 138 -11.06 2.60 0.85
CA ALA A 138 -9.66 2.59 1.22
C ALA A 138 -8.74 2.62 -0.02
N LEU A 139 -9.08 1.87 -1.07
CA LEU A 139 -8.35 1.88 -2.33
C LEU A 139 -8.47 3.21 -3.07
N ALA A 140 -9.68 3.77 -3.15
CA ALA A 140 -9.91 5.06 -3.81
C ALA A 140 -9.13 6.18 -3.12
N ARG A 141 -9.25 6.31 -1.79
CA ARG A 141 -8.46 7.28 -1.00
C ARG A 141 -6.96 7.02 -1.15
N GLY A 142 -6.55 5.76 -1.16
CA GLY A 142 -5.16 5.37 -1.30
C GLY A 142 -4.55 5.76 -2.65
N ALA A 143 -5.28 5.55 -3.74
CA ALA A 143 -4.87 5.92 -5.09
C ALA A 143 -4.67 7.44 -5.19
N GLU A 144 -5.63 8.24 -4.71
CA GLU A 144 -5.52 9.70 -4.71
C GLU A 144 -4.31 10.21 -3.93
N ARG A 145 -3.99 9.57 -2.80
CA ARG A 145 -2.81 9.91 -1.99
C ARG A 145 -1.50 9.57 -2.70
N ILE A 146 -1.41 8.41 -3.36
CA ILE A 146 -0.23 8.05 -4.16
C ILE A 146 -0.06 9.01 -5.33
N ILE A 147 -1.14 9.29 -6.09
CA ILE A 147 -1.11 10.21 -7.22
C ILE A 147 -0.65 11.60 -6.76
N ALA A 148 -1.17 12.10 -5.64
CA ALA A 148 -0.74 13.38 -5.09
C ALA A 148 0.75 13.37 -4.70
N ALA A 149 1.25 12.27 -4.15
CA ALA A 149 2.66 12.14 -3.80
C ALA A 149 3.57 12.10 -5.03
N LEU A 150 3.18 11.39 -6.10
CA LEU A 150 3.90 11.34 -7.37
C LEU A 150 3.90 12.68 -8.10
N ALA A 151 2.79 13.42 -8.07
CA ALA A 151 2.68 14.72 -8.73
C ALA A 151 3.74 15.73 -8.23
N ARG A 152 4.20 15.61 -6.98
CA ARG A 152 5.25 16.48 -6.41
C ARG A 152 6.61 16.38 -7.11
N GLY A 153 6.88 15.25 -7.77
CA GLY A 153 8.12 15.03 -8.53
C GLY A 153 7.95 15.15 -10.04
N ILE A 154 6.80 15.62 -10.53
CA ILE A 154 6.51 15.75 -11.96
C ILE A 154 6.41 17.22 -12.33
N SER A 155 7.11 17.62 -13.39
CA SER A 155 7.10 19.00 -13.88
C SER A 155 5.74 19.41 -14.48
N GLY A 156 5.40 20.69 -14.30
CA GLY A 156 4.17 21.31 -14.79
C GLY A 156 3.36 21.99 -13.67
N GLU A 157 2.38 22.78 -14.06
CA GLU A 157 1.44 23.41 -13.11
C GLU A 157 0.67 22.35 -12.30
N PRO A 158 0.13 22.65 -11.09
CA PRO A 158 -0.48 21.66 -10.20
C PRO A 158 -1.54 20.76 -10.85
N THR A 159 -2.37 21.32 -11.74
CA THR A 159 -3.39 20.55 -12.48
C THR A 159 -2.76 19.63 -13.53
N GLU A 160 -1.70 20.09 -14.20
CA GLU A 160 -0.99 19.32 -15.22
C GLU A 160 -0.19 18.18 -14.59
N SER A 161 0.63 18.47 -13.57
CA SER A 161 1.43 17.47 -12.85
C SER A 161 0.55 16.39 -12.22
N ARG A 162 -0.62 16.76 -11.66
CA ARG A 162 -1.60 15.78 -11.17
C ARG A 162 -2.14 14.90 -12.30
N ARG A 163 -2.52 15.47 -13.45
CA ARG A 163 -3.01 14.70 -14.61
C ARG A 163 -1.95 13.74 -15.13
N LYS A 164 -0.70 14.18 -15.23
CA LYS A 164 0.46 13.35 -15.62
C LYS A 164 0.71 12.23 -14.60
N ALA A 165 0.65 12.54 -13.31
CA ALA A 165 0.77 11.54 -12.23
C ALA A 165 -0.33 10.48 -12.31
N THR A 166 -1.58 10.88 -12.57
CA THR A 166 -2.69 9.95 -12.76
C THR A 166 -2.46 9.03 -13.96
N ALA A 167 -2.03 9.59 -15.10
CA ALA A 167 -1.74 8.81 -16.31
C ALA A 167 -0.56 7.84 -16.09
N ALA A 168 0.51 8.30 -15.46
CA ALA A 168 1.65 7.47 -15.10
C ALA A 168 1.23 6.35 -14.14
N PHE A 169 0.46 6.65 -13.09
CA PHE A 169 0.02 5.65 -12.12
C PHE A 169 -0.92 4.59 -12.73
N ALA A 170 -1.85 5.00 -13.60
CA ALA A 170 -2.68 4.08 -14.36
C ALA A 170 -1.83 3.16 -15.25
N THR A 171 -0.83 3.71 -15.93
CA THR A 171 0.11 2.97 -16.78
C THR A 171 0.94 1.98 -15.97
N LEU A 172 1.47 2.39 -14.81
CA LEU A 172 2.22 1.52 -13.90
C LEU A 172 1.37 0.33 -13.45
N VAL A 173 0.17 0.59 -12.92
CA VAL A 173 -0.74 -0.45 -12.43
C VAL A 173 -1.13 -1.41 -13.56
N GLY A 174 -1.51 -0.89 -14.73
CA GLY A 174 -1.86 -1.69 -15.90
C GLY A 174 -0.70 -2.54 -16.41
N THR A 175 0.51 -1.96 -16.49
CA THR A 175 1.72 -2.68 -16.89
C THR A 175 2.02 -3.83 -15.94
N LEU A 176 1.94 -3.60 -14.62
CA LEU A 176 2.20 -4.63 -13.63
C LEU A 176 1.17 -5.77 -13.71
N LEU A 177 -0.10 -5.46 -13.95
CA LEU A 177 -1.16 -6.45 -14.14
C LEU A 177 -0.88 -7.33 -15.37
N LEU A 178 -0.55 -6.72 -16.51
CA LEU A 178 -0.23 -7.44 -17.75
C LEU A 178 1.06 -8.26 -17.61
N ALA A 179 2.08 -7.73 -16.93
CA ALA A 179 3.32 -8.46 -16.69
C ALA A 179 3.08 -9.69 -15.79
N ARG A 180 2.21 -9.60 -14.80
CA ARG A 180 1.88 -10.74 -13.93
C ARG A 180 1.04 -11.82 -14.62
N SER A 181 0.25 -11.45 -15.63
CA SER A 181 -0.55 -12.41 -16.41
C SER A 181 0.20 -12.98 -17.62
N ALA A 182 1.40 -12.47 -17.93
CA ALA A 182 2.19 -12.92 -19.05
C ALA A 182 2.70 -14.35 -18.85
N GLY A 183 2.59 -15.18 -19.90
CA GLY A 183 2.91 -16.61 -19.84
C GLY A 183 4.40 -16.98 -20.02
N SER A 184 5.30 -16.00 -20.20
CA SER A 184 6.73 -16.28 -20.39
C SER A 184 7.61 -15.11 -19.92
N ARG A 185 8.87 -15.41 -19.58
CA ARG A 185 9.83 -14.37 -19.18
C ARG A 185 10.03 -13.29 -20.24
N ARG A 186 10.08 -13.67 -21.52
CA ARG A 186 10.18 -12.73 -22.64
C ARG A 186 8.99 -11.77 -22.66
N ALA A 187 7.77 -12.29 -22.55
CA ALA A 187 6.57 -11.45 -22.54
C ALA A 187 6.53 -10.51 -21.32
N ILE A 188 7.02 -10.94 -20.15
CA ILE A 188 7.18 -10.08 -18.98
C ILE A 188 8.14 -8.92 -19.31
N ASP A 189 9.32 -9.23 -19.84
CA ASP A 189 10.34 -8.23 -20.14
C ASP A 189 9.85 -7.23 -21.22
N ASP A 190 9.12 -7.71 -22.24
CA ASP A 190 8.50 -6.89 -23.29
C ASP A 190 7.47 -5.91 -22.71
N VAL A 191 6.56 -6.40 -21.84
CA VAL A 191 5.55 -5.55 -21.17
C VAL A 191 6.20 -4.51 -20.27
N LEU A 192 7.21 -4.90 -19.49
CA LEU A 192 7.92 -3.98 -18.61
C LEU A 192 8.69 -2.90 -19.40
N ALA A 193 9.27 -3.26 -20.56
CA ALA A 193 9.95 -2.31 -21.44
C ALA A 193 8.96 -1.29 -22.00
N ALA A 194 7.84 -1.75 -22.57
CA ALA A 194 6.80 -0.86 -23.10
C ALA A 194 6.19 0.04 -22.02
N GLY A 195 5.98 -0.47 -20.80
CA GLY A 195 5.47 0.33 -19.70
C GLY A 195 6.43 1.42 -19.24
N ARG A 196 7.76 1.18 -19.28
CA ARG A 196 8.76 2.21 -18.95
C ARG A 196 8.70 3.36 -19.95
N GLU A 197 8.71 3.06 -21.24
CA GLU A 197 8.56 4.05 -22.31
C GLU A 197 7.26 4.84 -22.17
N ALA A 198 6.13 4.15 -21.94
CA ALA A 198 4.83 4.80 -21.79
C ALA A 198 4.76 5.74 -20.56
N VAL A 199 5.36 5.36 -19.43
CA VAL A 199 5.41 6.21 -18.23
C VAL A 199 6.28 7.45 -18.47
N GLU A 200 7.41 7.32 -19.14
CA GLU A 200 8.25 8.45 -19.53
C GLU A 200 7.48 9.45 -20.41
N LEU A 201 6.73 8.95 -21.40
CA LEU A 201 5.86 9.78 -22.23
C LEU A 201 4.80 10.52 -21.40
N CYS A 202 4.20 9.86 -20.41
CA CYS A 202 3.19 10.49 -19.53
C CYS A 202 3.73 11.69 -18.75
N VAL A 203 5.00 11.65 -18.33
CA VAL A 203 5.60 12.67 -17.44
C VAL A 203 6.52 13.65 -18.16
N SER A 204 6.81 13.39 -19.44
CA SER A 204 7.59 14.26 -20.30
C SER A 204 7.06 15.70 -20.33
N ARG A 205 7.96 16.66 -20.55
CA ARG A 205 7.56 18.06 -20.75
C ARG A 205 6.79 18.14 -22.06
N THR A 206 5.56 18.62 -21.98
CA THR A 206 4.81 19.04 -23.17
C THR A 206 5.61 20.20 -23.77
N ALA A 207 6.04 20.08 -25.02
CA ALA A 207 6.74 21.18 -25.69
C ALA A 207 5.84 22.43 -25.70
N PRO A 208 6.41 23.64 -25.56
CA PRO A 208 5.65 24.89 -25.56
C PRO A 208 4.90 25.12 -26.87
#